data_AF-A0A1Q6YFE0-F1
#
_entry.id   AF-A0A1Q6YFE0-F1
#
_cell.length_a   1.000
_cell.length_b   1.000
_cell.length_c   1.000
_cell.angle_alpha   90.00
_cell.angle_beta   90.00
_cell.angle_gamma   90.00
#
_symmetry.space_group_name_H-M   'P 1'
#
loop_
_entity.id
_entity.type
_entity.pdbx_description
1 polymer ?
#
loop_
_entity_poly.entity_id
_entity_poly.type
_entity_poly.pdbx_seq_one_letter_code
_entity_poly.pdbx_strand_id
1 'polypeptide(L)'
;MRKIPTKPLTFSAVDGLGFAAATGSLDAAHRSAPYAPHSLGPLLELLRIAAFGQLPPPPGGAWTAKNGAAPMIDALNDGRESWVDADGHRTGFVRAVRAEPDGDAMLTKFLMEAKRAATEIARLPGTEPGELVAAMAELHDNIHEHSDAPGTGTLAFRATPGVFEFVAADRGIGVLRSLTRSRRFAALPNHGKALERPSPMEAHASKAMADVVMDFAPFSLVS
;
A
#
# COMPACT_ATOMS: atom_id res chain seq x y z
N MET A 1 27.47 -19.31 -2.61
CA MET A 1 26.11 -19.56 -2.06
C MET A 1 25.17 -19.86 -3.22
N ARG A 2 24.37 -20.94 -3.18
CA ARG A 2 23.32 -21.17 -4.18
C ARG A 2 22.21 -20.14 -3.97
N LYS A 3 21.85 -19.42 -5.03
CA LYS A 3 20.71 -18.50 -5.04
C LYS A 3 19.44 -19.36 -5.00
N ILE A 4 18.66 -19.26 -3.92
CA ILE A 4 17.35 -19.91 -3.86
C ILE A 4 16.48 -19.22 -4.93
N PRO A 5 15.82 -19.96 -5.83
CA PRO A 5 14.91 -19.35 -6.79
C PRO A 5 13.77 -18.65 -6.06
N THR A 6 13.38 -17.46 -6.53
CA THR A 6 12.29 -16.67 -5.93
C THR A 6 11.23 -16.37 -6.97
N LYS A 7 9.97 -16.31 -6.54
CA LYS A 7 8.84 -15.92 -7.40
C LYS A 7 8.48 -14.45 -7.17
N PRO A 8 8.05 -13.68 -8.19
CA PRO A 8 7.53 -12.34 -7.96
C PRO A 8 6.30 -12.37 -7.04
N LEU A 9 6.23 -11.47 -6.05
CA LEU A 9 5.01 -11.25 -5.26
C LEU A 9 4.06 -10.35 -6.04
N THR A 10 2.90 -10.88 -6.44
CA THR A 10 1.83 -10.17 -7.17
C THR A 10 0.51 -10.29 -6.41
N PHE A 11 -0.49 -9.46 -6.74
CA PHE A 11 -1.84 -9.58 -6.18
C PHE A 11 -2.41 -10.99 -6.35
N SER A 12 -2.33 -11.54 -7.57
CA SER A 12 -2.74 -12.92 -7.83
C SER A 12 -2.01 -13.97 -6.98
N ALA A 13 -0.74 -13.73 -6.63
CA ALA A 13 -0.01 -14.61 -5.72
C ALA A 13 -0.53 -14.50 -4.28
N VAL A 14 -0.86 -13.28 -3.83
CA VAL A 14 -1.46 -13.02 -2.51
C VAL A 14 -2.85 -13.65 -2.42
N ASP A 15 -3.70 -13.47 -3.44
CA ASP A 15 -5.01 -14.12 -3.55
C ASP A 15 -4.89 -15.64 -3.50
N GLY A 16 -3.94 -16.20 -4.27
CA GLY A 16 -3.66 -17.63 -4.27
C GLY A 16 -3.26 -18.16 -2.89
N LEU A 17 -2.46 -17.39 -2.14
CA LEU A 17 -2.10 -17.72 -0.76
C LEU A 17 -3.31 -17.65 0.18
N GLY A 18 -4.13 -16.59 0.08
CA GLY A 18 -5.35 -16.45 0.86
C GLY A 18 -6.35 -17.58 0.60
N PHE A 19 -6.54 -17.95 -0.67
CA PHE A 19 -7.40 -19.07 -1.07
C PHE A 19 -6.85 -20.41 -0.57
N ALA A 20 -5.54 -20.65 -0.72
CA ALA A 20 -4.91 -21.86 -0.19
C ALA A 20 -5.03 -21.96 1.34
N ALA A 21 -4.96 -20.84 2.05
CA ALA A 21 -5.17 -20.79 3.50
C ALA A 21 -6.61 -21.14 3.87
N ALA A 22 -7.58 -20.52 3.21
CA ALA A 22 -9.01 -20.77 3.44
C ALA A 22 -9.42 -22.22 3.14
N THR A 23 -8.74 -22.88 2.20
CA THR A 23 -9.01 -24.26 1.79
C THR A 23 -8.11 -25.31 2.45
N GLY A 24 -7.23 -24.92 3.39
CA GLY A 24 -6.31 -25.83 4.08
C GLY A 24 -5.23 -26.46 3.17
N SER A 25 -4.92 -25.84 2.03
CA SER A 25 -4.03 -26.37 0.98
C SER A 25 -2.66 -25.67 0.91
N LEU A 26 -2.25 -24.96 1.97
CA LEU A 26 -1.04 -24.11 1.99
C LEU A 26 0.28 -24.86 1.77
N ASP A 27 0.38 -26.13 2.16
CA ASP A 27 1.60 -26.92 1.98
C ASP A 27 1.96 -27.11 0.50
N ALA A 28 0.96 -27.13 -0.38
CA ALA A 28 1.17 -27.17 -1.83
C ALA A 28 1.69 -25.82 -2.36
N ALA A 29 1.18 -24.70 -1.84
CA ALA A 29 1.63 -23.36 -2.22
C ALA A 29 3.07 -23.07 -1.75
N HIS A 30 3.41 -23.46 -0.52
CA HIS A 30 4.72 -23.19 0.11
C HIS A 30 5.90 -23.90 -0.58
N ARG A 31 5.72 -25.13 -1.08
CA ARG A 31 6.78 -25.94 -1.71
C ARG A 31 7.39 -25.33 -2.97
N SER A 32 6.85 -24.21 -3.44
CA SER A 32 7.12 -23.65 -4.75
C SER A 32 8.12 -22.48 -4.77
N ALA A 33 8.82 -22.25 -3.66
CA ALA A 33 9.85 -21.22 -3.41
C ALA A 33 9.30 -19.86 -2.91
N PRO A 34 10.09 -19.09 -2.13
CA PRO A 34 9.61 -17.86 -1.48
C PRO A 34 9.37 -16.72 -2.48
N TYR A 35 8.53 -15.76 -2.08
CA TYR A 35 8.16 -14.63 -2.92
C TYR A 35 9.10 -13.43 -2.74
N ALA A 36 9.54 -12.81 -3.84
CA ALA A 36 10.29 -11.57 -3.86
C ALA A 36 9.33 -10.38 -4.03
N PRO A 37 9.17 -9.52 -3.00
CA PRO A 37 8.38 -8.30 -3.16
C PRO A 37 9.10 -7.30 -4.07
N HIS A 38 8.45 -6.97 -5.19
CA HIS A 38 8.90 -5.97 -6.17
C HIS A 38 7.94 -4.79 -6.29
N SER A 39 6.81 -4.82 -5.59
CA SER A 39 5.75 -3.81 -5.55
C SER A 39 5.25 -3.70 -4.11
N LEU A 40 4.84 -2.49 -3.68
CA LEU A 40 4.35 -2.24 -2.33
C LEU A 40 2.96 -2.81 -2.09
N GLY A 41 2.06 -2.72 -3.08
CA GLY A 41 0.67 -3.16 -2.93
C GLY A 41 0.54 -4.62 -2.46
N PRO A 42 1.04 -5.60 -3.24
CA PRO A 42 1.03 -7.01 -2.86
C PRO A 42 1.78 -7.31 -1.55
N LEU A 43 2.83 -6.55 -1.24
CA LEU A 43 3.55 -6.71 0.01
C LEU A 43 2.67 -6.31 1.21
N LEU A 44 2.08 -5.11 1.16
CA LEU A 44 1.23 -4.61 2.23
C LEU A 44 -0.01 -5.48 2.43
N GLU A 45 -0.59 -5.98 1.35
CA GLU A 45 -1.71 -6.91 1.43
C GLU A 45 -1.33 -8.26 2.06
N LEU A 46 -0.19 -8.84 1.66
CA LEU A 46 0.30 -10.07 2.28
C LEU A 46 0.50 -9.90 3.80
N LEU A 47 1.14 -8.79 4.20
CA LEU A 47 1.35 -8.46 5.62
C LEU A 47 0.03 -8.24 6.36
N ARG A 48 -0.97 -7.64 5.69
CA ARG A 48 -2.33 -7.47 6.22
C ARG A 48 -2.95 -8.83 6.52
N ILE A 49 -3.06 -9.71 5.54
CA ILE A 49 -3.70 -11.02 5.67
C ILE A 49 -3.00 -11.87 6.74
N ALA A 50 -1.66 -11.81 6.80
CA ALA A 50 -0.88 -12.47 7.85
C ALA A 50 -1.19 -11.91 9.25
N ALA A 51 -1.26 -10.59 9.43
CA ALA A 51 -1.57 -9.97 10.71
C ALA A 51 -2.98 -10.32 11.24
N PHE A 52 -3.92 -10.68 10.36
CA PHE A 52 -5.27 -11.14 10.76
C PHE A 52 -5.36 -12.64 11.03
N GLY A 53 -4.24 -13.37 11.00
CA GLY A 53 -4.24 -14.82 11.17
C GLY A 53 -4.92 -15.57 10.01
N GLN A 54 -5.25 -14.88 8.92
CA GLN A 54 -5.84 -15.46 7.71
C GLN A 54 -4.79 -16.16 6.86
N LEU A 55 -3.51 -15.85 7.08
CA LEU A 55 -2.38 -16.58 6.55
C LEU A 55 -1.54 -17.08 7.73
N PRO A 56 -1.55 -18.39 8.05
CA PRO A 56 -0.69 -18.93 9.09
C PRO A 56 0.80 -18.76 8.71
N PRO A 57 1.70 -18.80 9.71
CA PRO A 57 3.13 -18.74 9.43
C PRO A 57 3.52 -19.87 8.47
N PRO A 58 4.44 -19.60 7.52
CA PRO A 58 4.84 -20.62 6.58
C PRO A 58 5.58 -21.75 7.32
N PRO A 59 5.30 -23.02 7.00
CA PRO A 59 6.00 -24.14 7.61
C PRO A 59 7.48 -24.10 7.24
N GLY A 60 8.35 -23.74 8.19
CA GLY A 60 9.81 -23.81 8.04
C GLY A 60 10.51 -22.56 7.49
N GLY A 61 9.89 -21.37 7.51
CA GLY A 61 10.61 -20.16 7.09
C GLY A 61 9.77 -18.89 7.00
N ALA A 62 9.99 -18.11 5.95
CA ALA A 62 9.26 -16.86 5.65
C ALA A 62 8.57 -16.96 4.28
N TRP A 63 7.40 -16.32 4.13
CA TRP A 63 6.67 -16.27 2.84
C TRP A 63 7.44 -15.46 1.80
N THR A 64 8.21 -14.47 2.27
CA THR A 64 9.00 -13.58 1.45
C THR A 64 10.48 -13.95 1.49
N ALA A 65 11.17 -13.73 0.37
CA ALA A 65 12.61 -13.82 0.30
C ALA A 65 13.24 -12.62 1.01
N LYS A 66 14.42 -12.82 1.61
CA LYS A 66 15.25 -11.72 2.14
C LYS A 66 15.75 -10.87 0.97
N ASN A 67 15.03 -9.80 0.67
CA ASN A 67 15.42 -8.78 -0.30
C ASN A 67 15.46 -7.40 0.38
N GLY A 68 15.57 -6.33 -0.39
CA GLY A 68 15.61 -4.96 0.14
C GLY A 68 14.36 -4.53 0.93
N ALA A 69 13.27 -5.31 0.93
CA ALA A 69 12.07 -5.02 1.71
C ALA A 69 12.13 -5.51 3.16
N ALA A 70 13.11 -6.35 3.53
CA ALA A 70 13.18 -6.93 4.88
C ALA A 70 13.17 -5.88 6.00
N PRO A 71 13.96 -4.78 5.94
CA PRO A 71 13.92 -3.74 6.97
C PRO A 71 12.55 -3.08 7.15
N MET A 72 11.81 -2.90 6.03
CA MET A 72 10.46 -2.34 6.06
C MET A 72 9.47 -3.33 6.70
N ILE A 73 9.57 -4.61 6.36
CA ILE A 73 8.74 -5.68 6.93
C ILE A 73 8.96 -5.76 8.44
N ASP A 74 10.22 -5.74 8.88
CA ASP A 74 10.58 -5.77 10.30
C ASP A 74 10.00 -4.55 11.03
N ALA A 75 10.17 -3.35 10.49
CA ALA A 75 9.61 -2.13 11.06
C ALA A 75 8.07 -2.13 11.14
N LEU A 76 7.39 -2.71 10.15
CA LEU A 76 5.93 -2.88 10.17
C LEU A 76 5.48 -3.86 11.27
N ASN A 77 6.18 -4.98 11.40
CA ASN A 77 5.91 -6.03 12.40
C ASN A 77 6.23 -5.57 13.83
N ASP A 78 7.24 -4.73 14.01
CA ASP A 78 7.59 -4.07 15.28
C ASP A 78 6.50 -3.09 15.76
N GLY A 79 5.47 -2.83 14.95
CA GLY A 79 4.38 -1.91 15.30
C GLY A 79 4.78 -0.44 15.26
N ARG A 80 5.87 -0.08 14.56
CA ARG A 80 6.30 1.33 14.46
C ARG A 80 5.22 2.17 13.77
N GLU A 81 5.12 3.43 14.18
CA GLU A 81 4.19 4.41 13.59
C GLU A 81 4.73 4.99 12.28
N SER A 82 6.05 5.18 12.20
CA SER A 82 6.72 5.55 10.95
C SER A 82 8.10 4.91 10.86
N TRP A 83 8.56 4.76 9.61
CA TRP A 83 9.90 4.29 9.31
C TRP A 83 10.30 4.74 7.91
N VAL A 84 11.56 5.13 7.75
CA VAL A 84 12.20 5.40 6.45
C VAL A 84 13.55 4.72 6.47
N ASP A 85 13.90 4.09 5.35
CA ASP A 85 15.20 3.46 5.14
C ASP A 85 16.35 4.46 5.37
N ALA A 86 17.21 4.17 6.36
CA ALA A 86 18.27 5.08 6.79
C ALA A 86 19.41 5.20 5.77
N ASP A 87 19.70 4.13 5.03
CA ASP A 87 20.90 4.03 4.18
C ASP A 87 20.65 4.39 2.72
N GLY A 88 19.40 4.68 2.35
CA GLY A 88 19.06 5.00 0.97
C GLY A 88 17.81 5.83 0.79
N HIS A 89 16.99 6.07 1.83
CA HIS A 89 15.70 6.75 1.72
C HIS A 89 14.82 6.18 0.60
N ARG A 90 15.02 4.90 0.25
CA ARG A 90 14.38 4.26 -0.92
C ARG A 90 12.98 3.80 -0.61
N THR A 91 12.68 3.53 0.64
CA THR A 91 11.41 3.00 1.09
C THR A 91 11.05 3.60 2.43
N GLY A 92 9.77 3.78 2.68
CA GLY A 92 9.27 4.18 3.97
C GLY A 92 7.78 3.95 4.12
N PHE A 93 7.29 4.03 5.34
CA PHE A 93 5.87 4.11 5.65
C PHE A 93 5.58 5.04 6.83
N VAL A 94 4.32 5.47 6.90
CA VAL A 94 3.71 6.12 8.07
C VAL A 94 2.31 5.53 8.26
N ARG A 95 1.92 5.26 9.51
CA ARG A 95 0.56 4.86 9.86
C ARG A 95 -0.30 6.10 10.00
N ALA A 96 -1.56 6.02 9.57
CA ALA A 96 -2.51 7.14 9.66
C ALA A 96 -3.07 7.32 11.09
N VAL A 97 -2.20 7.15 12.11
CA VAL A 97 -2.54 7.37 13.50
C VAL A 97 -2.21 8.83 13.81
N ARG A 98 -3.23 9.67 13.92
CA ARG A 98 -3.08 11.01 14.52
C ARG A 98 -3.04 10.86 16.03
N ALA A 99 -1.91 10.43 16.56
CA ALA A 99 -1.62 10.60 17.98
C ALA A 99 -1.20 12.06 18.20
N GLU A 100 -2.05 12.84 18.84
CA GLU A 100 -1.70 14.18 19.33
C GLU A 100 -0.52 14.08 20.32
N PRO A 101 0.49 14.98 20.27
CA PRO A 101 0.61 16.18 19.43
C PRO A 101 1.51 16.03 18.18
N ASP A 102 2.12 14.87 17.94
CA ASP A 102 3.24 14.75 16.98
C ASP A 102 2.86 14.17 15.59
N GLY A 103 1.61 13.75 15.40
CA GLY A 103 1.15 13.09 14.17
C GLY A 103 1.38 13.90 12.89
N ASP A 104 1.05 15.20 12.89
CA ASP A 104 1.21 16.07 11.73
C ASP A 104 2.69 16.34 11.40
N ALA A 105 3.53 16.45 12.44
CA ALA A 105 4.97 16.60 12.27
C ALA A 105 5.59 15.33 11.67
N MET A 106 5.11 14.15 12.11
CA MET A 106 5.53 12.86 11.56
C MET A 106 5.15 12.72 10.08
N LEU A 107 3.90 13.05 9.72
CA LEU A 107 3.44 13.04 8.33
C LEU A 107 4.25 14.02 7.48
N THR A 108 4.46 15.24 7.95
CA THR A 108 5.25 16.25 7.23
C THR A 108 6.66 15.75 6.95
N LYS A 109 7.34 15.19 7.97
CA LYS A 109 8.67 14.61 7.80
C LYS A 109 8.66 13.46 6.79
N PHE A 110 7.68 12.55 6.87
CA PHE A 110 7.53 11.45 5.93
C PHE A 110 7.34 11.92 4.49
N LEU A 111 6.49 12.92 4.26
CA LEU A 111 6.23 13.51 2.95
C LEU A 111 7.47 14.23 2.38
N MET A 112 8.29 14.86 3.23
CA MET A 112 9.58 15.42 2.82
C MET A 112 10.55 14.34 2.36
N GLU A 113 10.64 13.23 3.08
CA GLU A 113 11.48 12.08 2.69
C GLU A 113 10.99 11.43 1.39
N ALA A 114 9.67 11.29 1.23
CA ALA A 114 9.05 10.78 0.00
C ALA A 114 9.37 11.68 -1.20
N LYS A 115 9.24 13.01 -1.03
CA LYS A 115 9.58 14.00 -2.07
C LYS A 115 11.04 13.89 -2.47
N ARG A 116 11.92 13.81 -1.46
CA ARG A 116 13.36 13.66 -1.66
C ARG A 116 13.68 12.38 -2.44
N ALA A 117 13.06 11.26 -2.09
CA ALA A 117 13.23 9.99 -2.80
C ALA A 117 12.75 10.07 -4.26
N ALA A 118 11.60 10.69 -4.52
CA ALA A 118 11.10 10.94 -5.86
C ALA A 118 12.08 11.80 -6.70
N THR A 119 12.68 12.83 -6.10
CA THR A 119 13.62 13.72 -6.78
C THR A 119 15.01 13.10 -6.98
N GLU A 120 15.62 12.55 -5.93
CA GLU A 120 17.04 12.16 -5.94
C GLU A 120 17.24 10.74 -6.48
N ILE A 121 16.29 9.84 -6.21
CA ILE A 121 16.42 8.40 -6.51
C ILE A 121 15.65 8.06 -7.78
N ALA A 122 14.35 8.37 -7.81
CA ALA A 122 13.53 8.14 -8.99
C ALA A 122 13.84 9.12 -10.12
N ARG A 123 14.41 10.29 -9.80
CA ARG A 123 14.80 11.35 -10.74
C ARG A 123 13.63 11.83 -11.59
N LEU A 124 12.45 11.94 -10.97
CA LEU A 124 11.29 12.49 -11.64
C LEU A 124 11.50 13.98 -11.97
N PRO A 125 11.11 14.42 -13.17
CA PRO A 125 11.34 15.79 -13.63
C PRO A 125 10.38 16.81 -13.00
N GLY A 126 10.81 18.07 -12.99
CA GLY A 126 9.92 19.22 -12.78
C GLY A 126 9.14 19.21 -11.47
N THR A 127 7.82 19.34 -11.57
CA THR A 127 6.89 19.44 -10.43
C THR A 127 6.36 18.09 -9.96
N GLU A 128 6.61 17.00 -10.69
CA GLU A 128 6.03 15.67 -10.42
C GLU A 128 6.29 15.17 -8.98
N PRO A 129 7.51 15.29 -8.40
CA PRO A 129 7.71 14.93 -6.99
C PRO A 129 6.79 15.66 -6.01
N GLY A 130 6.51 16.93 -6.27
CA GLY A 130 5.63 17.75 -5.43
C GLY A 130 4.16 17.36 -5.58
N GLU A 131 3.73 17.10 -6.82
CA GLU A 131 2.36 16.66 -7.13
C GLU A 131 2.06 15.29 -6.53
N LEU A 132 3.01 14.34 -6.60
CA LEU A 132 2.85 13.02 -6.00
C LEU A 132 2.74 13.09 -4.47
N VAL A 133 3.56 13.93 -3.83
CA VAL A 133 3.52 14.10 -2.37
C VAL A 133 2.26 14.85 -1.91
N ALA A 134 1.75 15.78 -2.71
CA ALA A 134 0.44 16.36 -2.46
C ALA A 134 -0.66 15.30 -2.54
N ALA A 135 -0.67 14.47 -3.58
CA ALA A 135 -1.63 13.36 -3.70
C ALA A 135 -1.54 12.35 -2.53
N MET A 136 -0.33 12.08 -2.05
CA MET A 136 -0.08 11.26 -0.87
C MET A 136 -0.71 11.85 0.40
N ALA A 137 -0.61 13.17 0.61
CA ALA A 137 -1.24 13.87 1.73
C ALA A 137 -2.78 13.80 1.64
N GLU A 138 -3.34 14.06 0.45
CA GLU A 138 -4.78 13.95 0.22
C GLU A 138 -5.31 12.54 0.50
N LEU A 139 -4.58 11.50 0.10
CA LEU A 139 -4.97 10.12 0.38
C LEU A 139 -4.86 9.76 1.87
N HIS A 140 -3.88 10.32 2.58
CA HIS A 140 -3.79 10.19 4.02
C HIS A 140 -5.01 10.81 4.72
N ASP A 141 -5.39 12.03 4.34
CA ASP A 141 -6.53 12.72 4.93
C ASP A 141 -7.85 12.02 4.59
N ASN A 142 -7.99 11.49 3.37
CA ASN A 142 -9.12 10.64 3.00
C ASN A 142 -9.25 9.40 3.89
N ILE A 143 -8.15 8.73 4.24
CA ILE A 143 -8.18 7.60 5.18
C ILE A 143 -8.68 8.08 6.54
N HIS A 144 -8.19 9.23 7.01
CA HIS A 144 -8.57 9.76 8.30
C HIS A 144 -10.07 10.12 8.37
N GLU A 145 -10.57 10.79 7.33
CA GLU A 145 -11.92 11.36 7.31
C GLU A 145 -13.00 10.36 6.87
N HIS A 146 -12.66 9.36 6.06
CA HIS A 146 -13.67 8.60 5.32
C HIS A 146 -13.55 7.08 5.43
N SER A 147 -12.49 6.54 6.05
CA SER A 147 -12.34 5.08 6.14
C SER A 147 -13.34 4.43 7.12
N ASP A 148 -13.81 5.12 8.15
CA ASP A 148 -14.42 4.53 9.38
C ASP A 148 -13.45 3.61 10.17
N ALA A 149 -12.18 3.50 9.77
CA ALA A 149 -11.16 2.73 10.47
C ALA A 149 -9.78 3.43 10.40
N PRO A 150 -9.67 4.73 10.75
CA PRO A 150 -8.47 5.54 10.48
C PRO A 150 -7.21 4.99 11.15
N GLY A 151 -7.32 4.41 12.35
CA GLY A 151 -6.20 3.79 13.06
C GLY A 151 -5.58 2.57 12.38
N THR A 152 -6.15 2.11 11.27
CA THR A 152 -5.63 1.00 10.47
C THR A 152 -4.90 1.44 9.19
N GLY A 153 -4.90 2.75 8.94
CA GLY A 153 -4.34 3.36 7.74
C GLY A 153 -2.83 3.25 7.68
N THR A 154 -2.29 3.10 6.48
CA THR A 154 -0.86 3.12 6.22
C THR A 154 -0.62 3.74 4.86
N LEU A 155 0.33 4.67 4.82
CA LEU A 155 0.86 5.26 3.62
C LEU A 155 2.31 4.80 3.47
N ALA A 156 2.71 4.32 2.30
CA ALA A 156 4.06 3.83 2.04
C ALA A 156 4.57 4.32 0.68
N PHE A 157 5.88 4.47 0.54
CA PHE A 157 6.52 4.76 -0.74
C PHE A 157 7.73 3.86 -1.00
N ARG A 158 8.04 3.68 -2.29
CA ARG A 158 9.27 3.09 -2.80
C ARG A 158 9.78 3.90 -3.97
N ALA A 159 11.07 4.21 -3.97
CA ALA A 159 11.79 4.82 -5.07
C ALA A 159 12.89 3.88 -5.60
N THR A 160 12.92 3.73 -6.91
CA THR A 160 14.02 3.13 -7.67
C THR A 160 14.32 4.02 -8.87
N PRO A 161 15.50 3.94 -9.51
CA PRO A 161 15.81 4.78 -10.66
C PRO A 161 14.70 4.73 -11.74
N GLY A 162 14.08 5.88 -12.03
CA GLY A 162 13.01 6.02 -13.00
C GLY A 162 11.61 5.60 -12.54
N VAL A 163 11.44 5.14 -11.30
CA VAL A 163 10.13 4.69 -10.78
C VAL A 163 9.93 5.14 -9.34
N PHE A 164 8.83 5.84 -9.09
CA PHE A 164 8.31 6.12 -7.76
C PHE A 164 6.94 5.46 -7.61
N GLU A 165 6.79 4.65 -6.58
CA GLU A 165 5.54 3.97 -6.22
C GLU A 165 5.13 4.45 -4.83
N PHE A 166 3.84 4.73 -4.63
CA PHE A 166 3.29 4.89 -3.30
C PHE A 166 1.96 4.15 -3.17
N VAL A 167 1.62 3.75 -1.95
CA VAL A 167 0.39 3.03 -1.63
C VAL A 167 -0.23 3.63 -0.37
N ALA A 168 -1.51 3.93 -0.45
CA ALA A 168 -2.35 4.24 0.70
C ALA A 168 -3.31 3.05 0.94
N ALA A 169 -3.32 2.50 2.14
CA ALA A 169 -4.12 1.32 2.48
C ALA A 169 -4.76 1.46 3.85
N ASP A 170 -6.03 1.09 3.96
CA ASP A 170 -6.79 1.09 5.21
C ASP A 170 -7.74 -0.13 5.30
N ARG A 171 -8.47 -0.27 6.41
CA ARG A 171 -9.45 -1.37 6.67
C ARG A 171 -10.87 -0.84 6.71
N GLY A 172 -11.03 0.33 6.16
CA GLY A 172 -12.27 1.04 6.15
C GLY A 172 -13.29 0.42 5.22
N ILE A 173 -14.32 1.20 5.00
CA ILE A 173 -15.47 0.84 4.18
C ILE A 173 -15.14 0.68 2.69
N GLY A 174 -13.93 1.07 2.25
CA GLY A 174 -13.50 1.06 0.87
C GLY A 174 -14.04 2.24 0.04
N VAL A 175 -13.39 2.51 -1.09
CA VAL A 175 -13.60 3.71 -1.92
C VAL A 175 -15.05 3.85 -2.40
N LEU A 176 -15.67 2.79 -2.94
CA LEU A 176 -17.06 2.88 -3.43
C LEU A 176 -18.06 3.16 -2.32
N ARG A 177 -17.87 2.53 -1.16
CA ARG A 177 -18.78 2.71 -0.03
C ARG A 177 -18.61 4.11 0.58
N SER A 178 -17.40 4.67 0.55
CA SER A 178 -17.17 6.07 0.88
C SER A 178 -17.85 7.02 -0.11
N LEU A 179 -17.65 6.83 -1.42
CA LEU A 179 -18.25 7.68 -2.46
C LEU A 179 -19.78 7.67 -2.44
N THR A 180 -20.39 6.51 -2.24
CA THR A 180 -21.87 6.38 -2.21
C THR A 180 -22.52 7.09 -1.01
N ARG A 181 -21.76 7.51 0.01
CA ARG A 181 -22.26 8.40 1.08
C ARG A 181 -22.51 9.83 0.61
N SER A 182 -21.87 10.26 -0.48
CA SER A 182 -22.16 11.55 -1.09
C SER A 182 -23.41 11.43 -1.97
N ARG A 183 -24.39 12.35 -1.79
CA ARG A 183 -25.60 12.40 -2.63
C ARG A 183 -25.30 12.49 -4.12
N ARG A 184 -24.13 13.03 -4.49
CA ARG A 184 -23.67 13.17 -5.88
C ARG A 184 -23.26 11.85 -6.52
N PHE A 185 -22.82 10.88 -5.72
CA PHE A 185 -22.24 9.62 -6.17
C PHE A 185 -22.99 8.39 -5.63
N ALA A 186 -24.13 8.61 -4.95
CA ALA A 186 -24.99 7.57 -4.38
C ALA A 186 -25.44 6.50 -5.39
N ALA A 187 -25.43 6.82 -6.69
CA ALA A 187 -25.84 5.92 -7.77
C ALA A 187 -24.65 5.25 -8.51
N LEU A 188 -23.41 5.33 -7.99
CA LEU A 188 -22.26 4.68 -8.64
C LEU A 188 -22.35 3.15 -8.49
N PRO A 189 -22.41 2.39 -9.59
CA PRO A 189 -22.54 0.93 -9.54
C PRO A 189 -21.18 0.23 -9.37
N ASN A 190 -20.07 0.90 -9.67
CA ASN A 190 -18.72 0.36 -9.54
C ASN A 190 -17.68 1.47 -9.32
N HIS A 191 -16.48 1.08 -8.90
CA HIS A 191 -15.40 1.99 -8.48
C HIS A 191 -14.76 2.70 -9.69
N GLY A 192 -14.64 2.00 -10.83
CA GLY A 192 -14.02 2.54 -12.04
C GLY A 192 -14.75 3.73 -12.67
N LYS A 193 -16.10 3.80 -12.56
CA LYS A 193 -16.88 4.92 -13.12
C LYS A 193 -16.79 6.23 -12.32
N ALA A 194 -16.25 6.20 -11.10
CA ALA A 194 -15.96 7.41 -10.34
C ALA A 194 -14.83 8.23 -11.00
N LEU A 195 -13.85 7.54 -11.59
CA LEU A 195 -12.67 8.12 -12.24
C LEU A 195 -12.98 8.70 -13.64
N GLU A 196 -14.11 8.32 -14.25
CA GLU A 196 -14.53 8.78 -15.60
C GLU A 196 -15.27 10.13 -15.60
N ARG A 197 -15.63 10.68 -14.43
CA ARG A 197 -16.33 11.98 -14.33
C ARG A 197 -15.39 13.04 -13.75
N PRO A 198 -14.68 13.83 -14.57
CA PRO A 198 -13.88 14.92 -14.05
C PRO A 198 -14.80 15.99 -13.45
N SER A 199 -14.62 16.30 -12.17
CA SER A 199 -15.19 17.50 -11.56
C SER A 199 -14.30 18.71 -11.92
N PRO A 200 -14.82 19.93 -12.14
CA PRO A 200 -14.01 21.10 -12.52
C PRO A 200 -13.04 21.61 -11.42
N MET A 201 -12.92 20.91 -10.28
CA MET A 201 -12.03 21.29 -9.17
C MET A 201 -10.95 20.25 -8.83
N GLU A 202 -10.87 19.11 -9.54
CA GLU A 202 -9.92 18.03 -9.25
C GLU A 202 -9.05 17.64 -10.45
N ALA A 203 -8.80 18.57 -11.38
CA ALA A 203 -7.98 18.31 -12.56
C ALA A 203 -6.49 17.98 -12.24
N HIS A 204 -6.00 18.33 -11.04
CA HIS A 204 -4.65 17.98 -10.60
C HIS A 204 -4.57 16.61 -9.88
N ALA A 205 -5.60 16.20 -9.13
CA ALA A 205 -5.65 14.89 -8.48
C ALA A 205 -5.98 13.75 -9.47
N SER A 206 -6.81 14.03 -10.49
CA SER A 206 -7.23 13.04 -11.49
C SER A 206 -6.09 12.56 -12.40
N LYS A 207 -5.08 13.40 -12.67
CA LYS A 207 -3.89 12.99 -13.44
C LYS A 207 -2.97 12.07 -12.63
N ALA A 208 -2.84 12.30 -11.32
CA ALA A 208 -2.08 11.44 -10.43
C ALA A 208 -2.80 10.10 -10.15
N MET A 209 -4.15 10.07 -10.08
CA MET A 209 -4.91 8.84 -9.88
C MET A 209 -4.97 7.93 -11.12
N ALA A 210 -4.78 8.46 -12.33
CA ALA A 210 -4.75 7.66 -13.57
C ALA A 210 -3.46 6.84 -13.73
N ASP A 211 -2.35 7.27 -13.11
CA ASP A 211 -1.07 6.54 -13.11
C ASP A 211 -0.87 5.66 -11.85
N VAL A 212 -1.74 5.79 -10.84
CA VAL A 212 -1.75 4.92 -9.65
C VAL A 212 -2.63 3.72 -9.94
N VAL A 213 -2.00 2.57 -10.21
CA VAL A 213 -2.65 1.26 -10.24
C VAL A 213 -3.27 0.98 -8.86
N MET A 214 -4.53 1.37 -8.68
CA MET A 214 -5.38 0.92 -7.57
C MET A 214 -6.22 -0.26 -8.06
N ASP A 215 -5.60 -1.43 -8.13
CA ASP A 215 -6.31 -2.70 -8.35
C ASP A 215 -6.80 -3.19 -6.98
N PHE A 216 -7.98 -2.72 -6.57
CA PHE A 216 -8.67 -3.24 -5.38
C PHE A 216 -9.49 -4.47 -5.80
N ALA A 217 -9.06 -5.67 -5.41
CA ALA A 217 -9.91 -6.84 -5.46
C ALA A 217 -11.02 -6.72 -4.40
N PRO A 218 -12.32 -6.78 -4.76
CA PRO A 218 -13.40 -6.81 -3.79
C PRO A 218 -13.48 -8.21 -3.16
N PHE A 219 -13.10 -8.34 -1.90
CA PHE A 219 -13.47 -9.51 -1.09
C PHE A 219 -14.99 -9.48 -0.83
N SER A 220 -15.76 -10.16 -1.69
CA SER A 220 -17.12 -10.57 -1.37
C SER A 220 -17.06 -11.91 -0.64
N LEU A 221 -17.01 -11.84 0.70
CA LEU A 221 -17.41 -12.97 1.53
C LEU A 221 -18.92 -13.09 1.43
N VAL A 222 -19.38 -14.02 0.59
CA VAL A 222 -20.76 -14.52 0.64
C VAL A 222 -20.89 -15.25 1.99
N SER A 223 -21.70 -14.68 2.89
CA SER A 223 -22.37 -15.46 3.94
C SER A 223 -23.65 -16.05 3.39
#